data_AF-A0A6B3FIQ2-F1
#
_entry.id   AF-A0A6B3FIQ2-F1
#
_cell.length_a   1.000
_cell.length_b   1.000
_cell.length_c   1.000
_cell.angle_alpha   90.00
_cell.angle_beta   90.00
_cell.angle_gamma   90.00
#
_symmetry.space_group_name_H-M   'P 1'
#
loop_
_entity.id
_entity.type
_entity.pdbx_description
1 polymer ?
#
loop_
_entity_poly.entity_id
_entity_poly.type
_entity_poly.pdbx_seq_one_letter_code
_entity_poly.pdbx_strand_id
1 'polypeptide(L)'
;LGNGITQAMLVTGVLVSPLFYRVSRAATLAVARSPYVEAALVSGASVGWIVRRHVVAKVLPPIAVALAQTVGVGFVIVSSLTFLGIGVQPPEPTWGGLLASDLGYLSHRPWAPVAPALLIMITVWACNLLADAVRDVSGEAGRALANERKARANRRAAAGPLPAGGSR
;
A
#
# COMPACT_ATOMS: atom_id res chain seq x y z
N LEU A 1 27.61 7.94 -19.07
CA LEU A 1 26.70 7.61 -17.95
C LEU A 1 25.80 6.49 -18.46
N GLY A 2 26.17 5.24 -18.16
CA GLY A 2 25.72 4.05 -18.90
C GLY A 2 24.23 3.75 -18.74
N ASN A 3 23.59 3.49 -19.88
CA ASN A 3 22.20 3.07 -20.03
C ASN A 3 21.99 1.69 -19.39
N GLY A 4 21.81 1.66 -18.07
CA GLY A 4 21.72 0.44 -17.27
C GLY A 4 20.48 0.44 -16.37
N ILE A 5 20.04 -0.76 -15.98
CA ILE A 5 18.82 -0.98 -15.17
C ILE A 5 18.80 -0.13 -13.90
N THR A 6 19.97 0.12 -13.30
CA THR A 6 20.15 0.94 -12.10
C THR A 6 19.74 2.40 -12.29
N GLN A 7 20.00 2.99 -13.46
CA GLN A 7 19.56 4.36 -13.75
C GLN A 7 18.05 4.43 -13.91
N ALA A 8 17.45 3.47 -14.61
CA ALA A 8 16.00 3.37 -14.74
C ALA A 8 15.33 3.20 -13.37
N MET A 9 15.90 2.36 -12.49
CA MET A 9 15.44 2.20 -11.11
C MET A 9 15.55 3.49 -10.29
N LEU A 10 16.66 4.22 -10.38
CA LEU A 10 16.86 5.48 -9.65
C LEU A 10 15.88 6.56 -10.12
N VAL A 11 15.75 6.77 -11.43
CA VAL A 11 14.83 7.75 -12.01
C VAL A 11 13.39 7.40 -11.64
N THR A 12 13.00 6.13 -11.75
CA THR A 12 11.66 5.67 -11.37
C THR A 12 11.41 5.86 -9.87
N GLY A 13 12.40 5.55 -9.01
CA GLY A 13 12.30 5.76 -7.57
C GLY A 13 12.08 7.23 -7.20
N VAL A 14 12.83 8.14 -7.83
CA VAL A 14 12.67 9.59 -7.63
C VAL A 14 11.29 10.05 -8.14
N LEU A 15 10.82 9.51 -9.25
CA LEU A 15 9.52 9.86 -9.84
C LEU A 15 8.34 9.44 -8.95
N VAL A 16 8.40 8.27 -8.31
CA VAL A 16 7.29 7.74 -7.49
C VAL A 16 7.39 8.19 -6.01
N SER A 17 8.56 8.65 -5.57
CA SER A 17 8.79 9.14 -4.19
C SER A 17 7.75 10.15 -3.68
N PRO A 18 7.32 11.19 -4.45
CA PRO A 18 6.32 12.15 -3.98
C PRO A 18 4.96 11.52 -3.70
N LEU A 19 4.58 10.50 -4.48
CA LEU A 19 3.32 9.79 -4.31
C LEU A 19 3.32 9.02 -2.98
N PHE A 20 4.40 8.29 -2.71
CA PHE A 20 4.61 7.59 -1.44
C PHE A 20 4.65 8.56 -0.25
N TYR A 21 5.36 9.69 -0.38
CA TYR A 21 5.43 10.71 0.65
C TYR A 21 4.06 11.30 0.98
N ARG A 22 3.24 11.60 -0.05
CA ARG A 22 1.89 12.14 0.15
C ARG A 22 0.99 11.19 0.95
N VAL A 23 1.03 9.89 0.63
CA VAL A 23 0.20 8.88 1.30
C VAL A 23 0.65 8.66 2.75
N SER A 24 1.97 8.50 2.97
CA SER A 24 2.52 8.34 4.32
C SER A 24 2.27 9.56 5.20
N ARG A 25 2.40 10.78 4.66
CA ARG A 25 2.08 12.02 5.35
C ARG A 25 0.59 12.13 5.71
N ALA A 26 -0.31 11.77 4.80
CA ALA A 26 -1.75 11.77 5.06
C ALA A 26 -2.14 10.80 6.18
N ALA A 27 -1.60 9.58 6.15
CA ALA A 27 -1.83 8.58 7.19
C ALA A 27 -1.27 9.03 8.55
N THR A 28 -0.09 9.65 8.56
CA THR A 28 0.52 10.19 9.77
C THR A 28 -0.29 11.34 10.37
N LEU A 29 -0.75 12.29 9.55
CA LEU A 29 -1.59 13.41 10.00
C LEU A 29 -2.94 12.94 10.58
N ALA A 30 -3.55 11.94 9.97
CA ALA A 30 -4.82 11.37 10.45
C ALA A 30 -4.67 10.73 11.85
N VAL A 31 -3.53 10.10 12.11
CA VAL A 31 -3.19 9.50 13.40
C VAL A 31 -2.76 10.56 14.42
N ALA A 32 -2.00 11.57 13.99
CA ALA A 32 -1.51 12.64 14.87
C ALA A 32 -2.64 13.55 15.39
N ARG A 33 -3.69 13.81 14.61
CA ARG A 33 -4.86 14.63 15.00
C ARG A 33 -5.95 13.86 15.73
N SER A 34 -5.62 12.70 16.28
CA SER A 34 -6.62 11.85 16.90
C SER A 34 -6.82 12.17 18.39
N PRO A 35 -8.05 11.98 18.93
CA PRO A 35 -8.35 12.31 20.32
C PRO A 35 -7.49 11.52 21.33
N TYR A 36 -6.98 10.35 20.94
CA TYR A 36 -6.12 9.53 21.82
C TYR A 36 -4.69 10.08 21.90
N VAL A 37 -4.18 10.75 20.86
CA VAL A 37 -2.88 11.44 20.93
C VAL A 37 -3.01 12.67 21.81
N GLU A 38 -4.09 13.44 21.66
CA GLU A 38 -4.37 14.60 22.51
C GLU A 38 -4.54 14.19 23.98
N ALA A 39 -5.30 13.14 24.27
CA ALA A 39 -5.46 12.62 25.63
C ALA A 39 -4.14 12.12 26.24
N ALA A 40 -3.28 11.47 25.44
CA ALA A 40 -1.96 11.02 25.89
C ALA A 40 -1.01 12.19 26.20
N LEU A 41 -1.07 13.27 25.41
CA LEU A 41 -0.32 14.51 25.68
C LEU A 41 -0.79 15.18 26.97
N VAL A 42 -2.10 15.31 27.18
CA VAL A 42 -2.68 15.87 28.42
C VAL A 42 -2.31 15.01 29.64
N SER A 43 -2.11 13.71 29.44
CA SER A 43 -1.66 12.77 30.48
C SER A 43 -0.15 12.84 30.78
N GLY A 44 0.60 13.74 30.14
CA GLY A 44 2.03 13.95 30.41
C GLY A 44 2.98 12.97 29.72
N ALA A 45 2.51 12.20 28.74
CA ALA A 45 3.38 11.28 28.00
C ALA A 45 4.32 12.04 27.02
N SER A 46 5.57 11.59 26.90
CA SER A 46 6.53 12.20 26.00
C SER A 46 6.18 11.95 24.53
N VAL A 47 6.35 12.97 23.69
CA VAL A 47 6.01 12.93 22.25
C VAL A 47 6.70 11.75 21.54
N GLY A 48 7.97 11.48 21.86
CA GLY A 48 8.72 10.36 21.27
C GLY A 48 8.16 8.97 21.62
N TRP A 49 7.63 8.80 22.84
CA TRP A 49 7.00 7.55 23.26
C TRP A 49 5.63 7.36 22.59
N ILE A 50 4.83 8.42 22.48
CA ILE A 50 3.55 8.41 21.76
C ILE A 50 3.78 8.06 20.28
N VAL A 51 4.77 8.67 19.65
CA VAL A 51 5.10 8.40 18.24
C VAL A 51 5.49 6.95 18.02
N ARG A 52 6.47 6.41 18.77
CA ARG A 52 6.94 5.02 18.59
C ARG A 52 5.88 3.97 18.93
N ARG A 53 5.10 4.19 19.99
CA ARG A 53 4.16 3.17 20.51
C ARG A 53 2.80 3.23 19.81
N HIS A 54 2.28 4.44 19.56
CA HIS A 54 0.91 4.65 19.09
C HIS A 54 0.87 5.04 17.61
N VAL A 55 1.71 5.99 17.18
CA VAL A 55 1.66 6.50 15.80
C VAL A 55 2.24 5.48 14.83
N VAL A 56 3.46 5.00 15.07
CA VAL A 56 4.15 4.03 14.19
C VAL A 56 3.33 2.75 14.01
N ALA A 57 2.82 2.16 15.09
CA ALA A 57 2.01 0.93 15.02
C ALA A 57 0.70 1.11 14.22
N LYS A 58 0.12 2.32 14.22
CA LYS A 58 -1.13 2.62 13.49
C LYS A 58 -0.90 3.07 12.05
N VAL A 59 0.27 3.62 11.74
CA VAL A 59 0.63 4.13 10.41
C VAL A 59 1.42 3.07 9.59
N LEU A 60 2.00 2.06 10.23
CA LEU A 60 2.70 0.95 9.55
C LEU A 60 1.83 0.29 8.45
N PRO A 61 0.56 -0.07 8.72
CA PRO A 61 -0.24 -0.72 7.70
C PRO A 61 -0.50 0.13 6.45
N PRO A 62 -0.97 1.39 6.54
CA PRO A 62 -1.12 2.22 5.34
C PRO A 62 0.21 2.53 4.65
N ILE A 63 1.34 2.58 5.37
CA ILE A 63 2.68 2.69 4.75
C ILE A 63 3.03 1.43 3.95
N ALA A 64 2.79 0.24 4.50
CA ALA A 64 3.08 -1.03 3.82
C ALA A 64 2.27 -1.17 2.53
N VAL A 65 0.99 -0.80 2.56
CA VAL A 65 0.13 -0.72 1.38
C VAL A 65 0.68 0.26 0.35
N ALA A 66 1.05 1.48 0.79
CA ALA A 66 1.61 2.50 -0.09
C ALA A 66 2.93 2.06 -0.74
N LEU A 67 3.77 1.30 -0.02
CA LEU A 67 4.99 0.70 -0.56
C LEU A 67 4.66 -0.33 -1.64
N ALA A 68 3.75 -1.27 -1.38
CA ALA A 68 3.35 -2.28 -2.35
C ALA A 68 2.83 -1.65 -3.65
N GLN A 69 1.95 -0.64 -3.54
CA GLN A 69 1.43 0.07 -4.69
C GLN A 69 2.52 0.82 -5.47
N THR A 70 3.44 1.46 -4.76
CA THR A 70 4.58 2.20 -5.35
C THR A 70 5.50 1.26 -6.13
N VAL A 71 5.77 0.06 -5.60
CA VAL A 71 6.57 -0.96 -6.27
C VAL A 71 5.87 -1.45 -7.55
N GLY A 72 4.56 -1.70 -7.50
CA GLY A 72 3.79 -2.10 -8.69
C GLY A 72 3.84 -1.05 -9.81
N VAL A 73 3.63 0.23 -9.46
CA VAL A 73 3.75 1.35 -10.43
C VAL A 73 5.17 1.44 -10.98
N GLY A 74 6.19 1.33 -10.12
CA GLY A 74 7.59 1.36 -10.54
C GLY A 74 7.94 0.22 -11.51
N PHE A 75 7.44 -0.99 -11.26
CA PHE A 75 7.64 -2.13 -12.15
C PHE A 75 7.05 -1.91 -13.55
N VAL A 76 5.85 -1.33 -13.64
CA VAL A 76 5.23 -0.97 -14.92
C VAL A 76 6.09 0.04 -15.67
N ILE A 77 6.52 1.11 -14.99
CA ILE A 77 7.35 2.15 -15.60
C ILE A 77 8.65 1.57 -16.16
N VAL A 78 9.35 0.74 -15.38
CA VAL A 78 10.59 0.09 -15.82
C VAL A 78 10.33 -0.86 -16.99
N SER A 79 9.24 -1.63 -16.94
CA SER A 79 8.86 -2.52 -18.05
C SER A 79 8.57 -1.74 -19.32
N SER A 80 7.85 -0.62 -19.24
CA SER A 80 7.58 0.27 -20.39
C SER A 80 8.85 0.92 -20.95
N LEU A 81 9.78 1.34 -20.09
CA LEU A 81 11.09 1.88 -20.51
C LEU A 81 11.91 0.83 -21.28
N THR A 82 12.00 -0.38 -20.74
CA THR A 82 12.70 -1.49 -21.41
C THR A 82 12.03 -1.91 -22.72
N PHE A 83 10.70 -1.82 -22.79
CA PHE A 83 9.94 -2.04 -24.02
C PHE A 83 10.25 -0.98 -25.09
N LEU A 84 10.39 0.28 -24.72
CA LEU A 84 10.78 1.38 -25.61
C LEU A 84 12.26 1.32 -26.04
N GLY A 85 13.02 0.32 -25.59
CA GLY A 85 14.46 0.20 -25.84
C GLY A 85 15.31 1.20 -25.05
N ILE A 86 14.69 1.93 -24.10
CA ILE A 86 15.36 2.90 -23.23
C ILE A 86 15.67 2.21 -21.90
N GLY A 87 16.86 1.61 -21.80
CA GLY A 87 17.30 0.95 -20.58
C GLY A 87 18.17 -0.27 -20.88
N VAL A 88 17.71 -1.44 -20.43
CA VAL A 88 18.45 -2.71 -20.48
C VAL A 88 18.70 -3.11 -21.93
N GLN A 89 19.97 -3.13 -22.34
CA GLN A 89 20.38 -3.72 -23.62
C GLN A 89 20.52 -5.25 -23.48
N PRO A 90 20.20 -6.03 -24.53
CA PRO A 90 20.38 -7.49 -24.53
C PRO A 90 21.83 -7.82 -24.15
N PRO A 91 22.08 -8.56 -23.05
CA PRO A 91 21.82 -10.01 -22.97
C PRO A 91 20.91 -10.48 -21.83
N GLU A 92 20.42 -9.59 -20.95
CA GLU A 92 19.51 -9.96 -19.85
C GLU A 92 18.04 -9.94 -20.30
N PRO A 93 17.30 -11.06 -20.23
CA PRO A 93 15.89 -11.09 -20.62
C PRO A 93 15.04 -10.36 -19.57
N THR A 94 14.57 -9.16 -19.93
CA THR A 94 13.56 -8.41 -19.16
C THR A 94 12.18 -8.62 -19.76
N TRP A 95 11.11 -8.51 -18.96
CA TRP A 95 9.76 -8.75 -19.45
C TRP A 95 9.32 -7.72 -20.51
N GLY A 96 9.72 -6.46 -20.37
CA GLY A 96 9.49 -5.43 -21.38
C GLY A 96 10.37 -5.61 -22.62
N GLY A 97 11.62 -6.05 -22.45
CA GLY A 97 12.50 -6.40 -23.57
C GLY A 97 12.01 -7.60 -24.38
N LEU A 98 11.46 -8.63 -23.72
CA LEU A 98 10.83 -9.78 -24.37
C LEU A 98 9.63 -9.36 -25.23
N LEU A 99 8.81 -8.45 -24.71
CA LEU A 99 7.68 -7.90 -25.46
C LEU A 99 8.14 -7.09 -26.68
N ALA A 100 9.22 -6.31 -26.56
CA ALA A 100 9.80 -5.56 -27.67
C ALA A 100 10.38 -6.48 -28.75
N SER A 101 11.07 -7.57 -28.37
CA SER A 101 11.58 -8.55 -29.33
C SER A 101 10.45 -9.28 -30.06
N ASP A 102 9.36 -9.61 -29.36
CA ASP A 102 8.23 -10.34 -29.93
C ASP A 102 7.45 -9.53 -30.97
N LEU A 103 7.45 -8.19 -30.86
CA LEU A 103 6.90 -7.32 -31.91
C LEU A 103 7.68 -7.40 -33.22
N GLY A 104 9.00 -7.64 -33.16
CA GLY A 104 9.82 -7.84 -34.36
C GLY A 104 9.49 -9.13 -35.11
N TYR A 105 8.92 -10.13 -34.42
CA TYR A 105 8.52 -11.42 -34.97
C TYR A 105 7.01 -11.54 -35.21
N LEU A 106 6.26 -10.42 -35.20
CA LEU A 106 4.81 -10.39 -35.44
C LEU A 106 4.39 -11.09 -36.75
N SER A 107 5.21 -10.97 -37.79
CA SER A 107 5.02 -11.60 -39.09
C SER A 107 5.14 -13.13 -39.07
N HIS A 108 5.89 -13.68 -38.11
CA HIS A 108 6.09 -15.13 -37.96
C HIS A 108 5.25 -15.74 -36.83
N ARG A 109 4.98 -14.99 -35.75
CA ARG A 109 4.32 -15.50 -34.56
C ARG A 109 3.47 -14.40 -33.88
N PRO A 110 2.26 -14.09 -34.40
CA PRO A 110 1.44 -12.97 -33.92
C PRO A 110 0.96 -13.11 -32.46
N TRP A 111 1.00 -14.32 -31.92
CA TRP A 111 0.64 -14.64 -30.54
C TRP A 111 1.77 -14.42 -29.52
N ALA A 112 3.02 -14.29 -29.98
CA ALA A 112 4.18 -14.15 -29.12
C ALA A 112 4.08 -12.96 -28.13
N PRO A 113 3.73 -11.72 -28.57
CA PRO A 113 3.70 -10.56 -27.67
C PRO A 113 2.58 -10.62 -26.61
N VAL A 114 1.58 -11.48 -26.79
CA VAL A 114 0.46 -11.65 -25.86
C VAL A 114 0.93 -12.27 -24.54
N ALA A 115 1.92 -13.17 -24.58
CA ALA A 115 2.43 -13.86 -23.41
C ALA A 115 3.10 -12.91 -22.38
N PRO A 116 4.11 -12.09 -22.75
CA PRO A 116 4.70 -11.14 -21.82
C PRO A 116 3.72 -10.04 -21.40
N ALA A 117 2.78 -9.65 -22.27
CA ALA A 117 1.74 -8.67 -21.92
C ALA A 117 0.82 -9.17 -20.80
N LEU A 118 0.34 -10.42 -20.92
CA LEU A 118 -0.48 -11.06 -19.89
C LEU A 118 0.28 -11.24 -18.58
N LEU A 119 1.55 -11.64 -18.64
CA LEU A 119 2.38 -11.80 -17.44
C LEU A 119 2.53 -10.48 -16.69
N ILE A 120 2.85 -9.38 -17.38
CA ILE A 120 2.92 -8.04 -16.77
C ILE A 120 1.57 -7.67 -16.15
N MET A 121 0.47 -7.86 -16.89
CA MET A 121 -0.87 -7.52 -16.42
C MET A 121 -1.27 -8.30 -15.16
N ILE A 122 -1.06 -9.62 -15.16
CA ILE A 122 -1.36 -10.48 -14.01
C ILE A 122 -0.53 -10.08 -12.80
N THR A 123 0.75 -9.76 -12.99
CA THR A 123 1.65 -9.41 -11.89
C THR A 123 1.26 -8.09 -11.26
N VAL A 124 0.89 -7.11 -12.07
CA VAL A 124 0.37 -5.81 -11.61
C VAL A 124 -0.96 -5.99 -10.88
N TRP A 125 -1.86 -6.80 -11.42
CA TRP A 125 -3.14 -7.11 -10.77
C TRP A 125 -2.95 -7.81 -9.43
N ALA A 126 -2.11 -8.83 -9.37
CA ALA A 126 -1.79 -9.54 -8.13
C ALA A 126 -1.18 -8.60 -7.08
N CYS A 127 -0.28 -7.70 -7.48
CA CYS A 127 0.35 -6.75 -6.58
C CYS A 127 -0.66 -5.70 -6.06
N ASN A 128 -1.55 -5.20 -6.93
CA ASN A 128 -2.63 -4.30 -6.53
C ASN A 128 -3.63 -4.99 -5.59
N LEU A 129 -4.07 -6.20 -5.92
CA LEU A 129 -4.98 -6.98 -5.07
C LEU A 129 -4.35 -7.31 -3.71
N LEU A 130 -3.05 -7.62 -3.67
CA LEU A 130 -2.32 -7.83 -2.42
C LEU A 130 -2.27 -6.54 -1.59
N ALA A 131 -2.05 -5.39 -2.23
CA ALA A 131 -2.08 -4.10 -1.54
C ALA A 131 -3.48 -3.80 -0.96
N ASP A 132 -4.53 -4.08 -1.72
CA ASP A 132 -5.93 -3.91 -1.29
C ASP A 132 -6.30 -4.88 -0.17
N ALA A 133 -5.92 -6.16 -0.26
CA ALA A 133 -6.14 -7.13 0.80
C ALA A 133 -5.43 -6.73 2.11
N VAL A 134 -4.20 -6.23 2.03
CA VAL A 134 -3.48 -5.71 3.20
C VAL A 134 -4.18 -4.46 3.76
N ARG A 135 -4.73 -3.60 2.90
CA ARG A 135 -5.51 -2.42 3.30
C ARG A 135 -6.78 -2.79 4.05
N ASP A 136 -7.53 -3.77 3.58
CA ASP A 136 -8.82 -4.17 4.16
C ASP A 136 -8.63 -4.81 5.54
N VAL A 137 -7.65 -5.72 5.65
CA VAL A 137 -7.34 -6.40 6.91
C VAL A 137 -6.82 -5.41 7.97
N SER A 138 -6.09 -4.37 7.56
CA SER A 138 -5.48 -3.43 8.50
C SER A 138 -6.33 -2.22 8.87
N GLY A 139 -7.22 -1.78 7.97
CA GLY A 139 -8.02 -0.57 8.15
C GLY A 139 -9.46 -0.83 8.60
N GLU A 140 -10.15 -1.80 7.98
CA GLU A 140 -11.60 -1.98 8.16
C GLU A 140 -11.93 -2.94 9.30
N ALA A 141 -11.25 -4.09 9.38
CA ALA A 141 -11.51 -5.09 10.42
C ALA A 141 -11.32 -4.51 11.84
N GLY A 142 -10.25 -3.73 12.04
CA GLY A 142 -9.98 -3.08 13.34
C GLY A 142 -10.98 -1.98 13.70
N ARG A 143 -11.46 -1.22 12.70
CA ARG A 143 -12.46 -0.16 12.90
C ARG A 143 -13.86 -0.74 13.14
N ALA A 144 -14.22 -1.79 12.40
CA ALA A 144 -15.49 -2.51 12.55
C ALA A 144 -15.62 -3.11 13.95
N LEU A 145 -14.58 -3.81 14.43
CA LEU A 145 -14.55 -4.38 15.78
C LEU A 145 -14.61 -3.32 16.89
N ALA A 146 -13.95 -2.17 16.69
CA ALA A 146 -14.02 -1.06 17.63
C ALA A 146 -15.41 -0.43 17.68
N ASN A 147 -16.06 -0.25 16.52
CA ASN A 147 -17.41 0.29 16.42
C ASN A 147 -18.46 -0.65 17.04
N GLU A 148 -18.33 -1.95 16.79
CA GLU A 148 -19.16 -2.99 17.41
C GLU A 148 -19.07 -2.97 18.94
N ARG A 149 -17.85 -2.91 19.48
CA ARG A 149 -17.63 -2.82 20.93
C ARG A 149 -18.26 -1.56 21.51
N LYS A 150 -18.12 -0.42 20.83
CA LYS A 150 -18.71 0.86 21.25
C LYS A 150 -20.23 0.81 21.23
N ALA A 151 -20.83 0.21 20.20
CA ALA A 151 -22.28 0.02 20.08
C ALA A 151 -22.82 -0.91 21.19
N ARG A 152 -22.12 -2.01 21.50
CA ARG A 152 -22.48 -2.91 22.61
C ARG A 152 -22.36 -2.24 23.97
N ALA A 153 -21.31 -1.45 24.20
CA ALA A 153 -21.13 -0.69 25.44
C ALA A 153 -22.26 0.34 25.63
N ASN A 154 -22.65 1.04 24.55
CA ASN A 154 -23.73 2.03 24.60
C ASN A 154 -25.10 1.37 24.86
N ARG A 155 -25.37 0.19 24.28
CA ARG A 155 -26.56 -0.62 24.60
C ARG A 155 -26.59 -1.06 26.07
N ARG A 156 -25.45 -1.44 26.65
CA ARG A 156 -25.37 -1.82 28.08
C ARG A 156 -25.56 -0.62 29.01
N ALA A 157 -25.03 0.54 28.66
CA ALA A 157 -25.25 1.77 29.43
C ALA A 157 -26.72 2.23 29.37
N ALA A 158 -27.36 2.10 28.20
CA ALA A 158 -28.77 2.43 28.02
C ALA A 158 -29.72 1.41 28.69
N ALA A 159 -29.26 0.20 29.00
CA ALA A 159 -30.09 -0.83 29.63
C ALA A 159 -30.42 -0.55 31.10
N GLY A 160 -29.73 0.39 31.78
CA GLY A 160 -29.99 0.74 33.18
C GLY A 160 -29.83 -0.43 34.17
N PRO A 161 -29.75 -0.18 35.48
CA PRO A 161 -29.75 -1.28 36.46
C PRO A 161 -31.10 -2.00 36.39
N LEU A 162 -31.07 -3.32 36.21
CA LEU A 162 -32.27 -4.17 36.35
C LEU A 162 -32.94 -3.81 37.69
N PRO A 163 -34.26 -3.54 37.72
CA PRO A 163 -34.96 -3.32 38.97
C PRO A 163 -34.72 -4.56 39.84
N ALA A 164 -33.98 -4.37 40.93
CA ALA A 164 -33.73 -5.40 41.91
C ALA A 164 -35.10 -5.90 42.35
N GLY A 165 -35.43 -7.13 41.95
CA GLY A 165 -36.67 -7.80 42.27
C GLY A 165 -36.86 -7.74 43.77
N GLY A 166 -37.78 -6.88 44.18
CA GLY A 166 -38.21 -6.73 45.55
C GLY A 166 -38.73 -8.07 46.03
N SER A 167 -38.14 -8.53 47.12
CA SER A 167 -38.68 -9.58 47.97
C SER A 167 -40.16 -9.34 48.26
N ARG A 168 -40.96 -10.38 48.07
CA ARG A 168 -42.05 -10.80 48.97
C ARG A 168 -42.55 -12.17 48.56
#